data_AF-A0A6N7W3Y4-F1
#
_entry.id   AF-A0A6N7W3Y4-F1
#
_cell.length_a   1.000
_cell.length_b   1.000
_cell.length_c   1.000
_cell.angle_alpha   90.00
_cell.angle_beta   90.00
_cell.angle_gamma   90.00
#
_symmetry.space_group_name_H-M   'P 1'
#
loop_
_entity.id
_entity.type
_entity.pdbx_description
1 polymer ?
#
loop_
_entity_poly.entity_id
_entity_poly.type
_entity_poly.pdbx_seq_one_letter_code
_entity_poly.pdbx_strand_id
1 'polypeptide(L)'
;MSSTRTRRRRTKQIMSRRTTMRKNYDTSSLPEHCYAVLPSSGQLIEVRRGEMGYYPCAYSTGDRAYNQVLANYFNAHEGVTKAQAAAMLTGSMFGWNVPAADPSRYDLDGEPVRLGVRKALPRSPQYLYEQAKLLREEYVPGTKVVLDEAVIDPCYDAPAGLAGIVQSVDDAGQLLCQWENGLSFRLVPGTDHFHKEAVQELELPDEEEADLEL
;
A
#
# COMPACT_ATOMS: atom_id res chain seq x y z
N MET A 1 31.05 26.96 61.97
CA MET A 1 30.03 25.92 61.70
C MET A 1 28.90 26.60 60.94
N SER A 2 28.98 26.67 59.60
CA SER A 2 28.30 25.77 58.63
C SER A 2 26.78 25.94 58.64
N SER A 3 26.05 26.06 57.55
CA SER A 3 26.31 26.30 56.13
C SER A 3 24.98 26.73 55.51
N THR A 4 25.05 27.50 54.45
CA THR A 4 24.00 28.32 53.84
C THR A 4 23.03 27.49 53.00
N ARG A 5 21.75 27.90 52.98
CA ARG A 5 20.63 27.28 52.25
C ARG A 5 20.82 27.39 50.72
N THR A 6 21.00 26.26 50.04
CA THR A 6 21.19 26.17 48.58
C THR A 6 19.89 26.42 47.81
N ARG A 7 19.79 27.55 47.11
CA ARG A 7 18.70 27.87 46.18
C ARG A 7 19.07 27.36 44.77
N ARG A 8 18.42 26.29 44.30
CA ARG A 8 18.52 25.77 42.93
C ARG A 8 18.17 26.87 41.91
N ARG A 9 19.16 27.34 41.15
CA ARG A 9 18.94 28.16 39.94
C ARG A 9 18.65 27.21 38.77
N ARG A 10 17.40 27.18 38.30
CA ARG A 10 17.06 26.62 36.98
C ARG A 10 17.49 27.64 35.93
N THR A 11 18.61 27.37 35.26
CA THR A 11 19.10 28.12 34.11
C THR A 11 18.16 27.88 32.92
N LYS A 12 17.31 28.86 32.62
CA LYS A 12 16.63 28.96 31.32
C LYS A 12 17.68 29.44 30.32
N GLN A 13 18.11 28.58 29.42
CA GLN A 13 18.98 28.95 28.31
C GLN A 13 18.16 29.82 27.35
N ILE A 14 18.40 31.13 27.40
CA ILE A 14 17.87 32.11 26.44
C ILE A 14 18.85 32.11 25.26
N MET A 15 18.46 31.56 24.11
CA MET A 15 19.17 31.82 22.86
C MET A 15 18.52 32.99 22.12
N SER A 16 19.36 33.98 21.86
CA SER A 16 19.07 35.27 21.27
C SER A 16 18.61 35.18 19.81
N ARG A 17 17.71 36.10 19.46
CA ARG A 17 17.02 36.23 18.17
C ARG A 17 17.99 36.63 17.05
N ARG A 18 18.05 35.82 15.98
CA ARG A 18 18.40 36.31 14.63
C ARG A 18 17.13 36.29 13.78
N THR A 19 16.54 37.47 13.61
CA THR A 19 15.37 37.71 12.78
C THR A 19 15.80 37.71 11.33
N THR A 20 15.68 36.57 10.66
CA THR A 20 15.65 36.50 9.19
C THR A 20 14.19 36.53 8.78
N MET A 21 13.82 37.44 7.88
CA MET A 21 12.46 37.56 7.35
C MET A 21 12.00 36.21 6.80
N ARG A 22 11.10 35.55 7.55
CA ARG A 22 10.49 34.29 7.15
C ARG A 22 9.45 34.62 6.10
N LYS A 23 9.62 34.10 4.89
CA LYS A 23 8.51 34.00 3.93
C LYS A 23 7.43 33.16 4.64
N ASN A 24 6.29 33.78 4.89
CA ASN A 24 5.12 33.09 5.43
C ASN A 24 4.67 32.08 4.37
N TYR A 25 5.12 30.84 4.51
CA TYR A 25 4.36 29.72 3.96
C TYR A 25 3.08 29.69 4.76
N ASP A 26 1.99 30.01 4.09
CA ASP A 26 0.65 30.13 4.65
C ASP A 26 0.32 28.85 5.43
N THR A 27 0.43 28.92 6.76
CA THR A 27 0.28 27.79 7.69
C THR A 27 -1.17 27.32 7.80
N SER A 28 -2.07 27.90 7.02
CA SER A 28 -3.52 27.66 7.02
C SER A 28 -3.93 26.33 6.38
N SER A 29 -3.06 25.65 5.63
CA SER A 29 -3.37 24.36 5.00
C SER A 29 -3.20 23.15 5.92
N LEU A 30 -2.48 23.31 7.03
CA LEU A 30 -2.26 22.26 8.03
C LEU A 30 -3.26 22.41 9.19
N PRO A 31 -3.82 21.30 9.71
CA PRO A 31 -4.73 21.34 10.86
C PRO A 31 -4.00 21.80 12.12
N GLU A 32 -4.74 22.20 13.17
CA GLU A 32 -4.14 22.63 14.43
C GLU A 32 -3.41 21.48 15.14
N HIS A 33 -4.00 20.28 15.10
CA HIS A 33 -3.41 19.04 15.60
C HIS A 33 -3.84 17.87 14.72
N CYS A 34 -3.13 16.74 14.83
CA CYS A 34 -3.55 15.47 14.24
C CYS A 34 -3.00 14.30 15.05
N TYR A 35 -3.50 13.11 14.77
CA TYR A 35 -2.97 11.86 15.28
C TYR A 35 -2.07 11.19 14.25
N ALA A 36 -1.00 10.56 14.71
CA ALA A 36 -0.09 9.81 13.86
C ALA A 36 0.48 8.61 14.62
N VAL A 37 1.06 7.66 13.89
CA VAL A 37 1.81 6.55 14.47
C VAL A 37 3.29 6.87 14.40
N LEU A 38 3.98 6.84 15.55
CA LEU A 38 5.41 7.13 15.59
C LEU A 38 6.19 6.00 14.87
N PRO A 39 7.01 6.29 13.85
CA PRO A 39 7.68 5.25 13.05
C PRO A 39 8.64 4.36 13.85
N SER A 40 9.26 4.90 14.90
CA SER A 40 10.25 4.18 15.72
C SER A 40 9.59 3.17 16.67
N SER A 41 8.50 3.54 17.35
CA SER A 41 7.89 2.72 18.40
C SER A 41 6.53 2.11 18.02
N GLY A 42 5.85 2.62 16.99
CA GLY A 42 4.48 2.23 16.66
C GLY A 42 3.42 2.81 17.61
N GLN A 43 3.79 3.72 18.53
CA GLN A 43 2.86 4.36 19.45
C GLN A 43 1.96 5.37 18.73
N LEU A 44 0.70 5.46 19.17
CA LEU A 44 -0.21 6.52 18.78
C LEU A 44 0.21 7.83 19.48
N ILE A 45 0.38 8.88 18.70
CA ILE A 45 0.83 10.19 19.16
C ILE A 45 -0.06 11.31 18.63
N GLU A 46 -0.14 12.40 19.37
CA GLU A 46 -0.73 13.66 18.94
C GLU A 46 0.39 14.61 18.49
N VAL A 47 0.22 15.22 17.33
CA VAL A 47 1.15 16.19 16.73
C VAL A 47 0.44 17.53 16.63
N ARG A 48 1.12 18.61 17.06
CA ARG A 48 0.58 19.98 17.03
C ARG A 48 1.33 20.84 16.04
N ARG A 49 0.59 21.60 15.23
CA ARG A 49 1.15 22.43 14.16
C ARG A 49 2.07 23.51 14.74
N GLY A 50 3.26 23.62 14.18
CA GLY A 50 4.26 24.61 14.59
C GLY A 50 5.11 24.21 15.80
N GLU A 51 4.83 23.07 16.44
CA GLU A 51 5.61 22.54 17.56
C GLU A 51 6.60 21.47 17.09
N MET A 52 7.73 21.34 17.79
CA MET A 52 8.66 20.23 17.55
C MET A 52 8.38 19.09 18.54
N GLY A 53 8.45 17.85 18.05
CA GLY A 53 8.16 16.66 18.83
C GLY A 53 6.70 16.22 18.74
N TYR A 54 6.25 15.50 19.76
CA TYR A 54 4.92 14.89 19.80
C TYR A 54 4.47 14.69 21.24
N TYR A 55 3.17 14.47 21.43
CA TYR A 55 2.57 14.14 22.71
C TYR A 55 2.06 12.69 22.70
N PRO A 56 2.29 11.89 23.74
CA PRO A 56 1.71 10.55 23.84
C PRO A 56 0.19 10.60 23.85
N CYS A 57 -0.47 9.74 23.06
CA CYS A 57 -1.92 9.60 23.09
C CYS A 57 -2.32 8.54 24.13
N ALA A 58 -3.28 8.86 24.99
CA ALA A 58 -3.80 7.92 26.00
C ALA A 58 -4.46 6.68 25.39
N TYR A 59 -4.96 6.78 24.15
CA TYR A 59 -5.55 5.66 23.41
C TYR A 59 -4.51 4.78 22.70
N SER A 60 -3.21 5.05 22.84
CA SER A 60 -2.17 4.22 22.25
C SER A 60 -2.25 2.79 22.78
N THR A 61 -2.26 1.84 21.87
CA THR A 61 -2.17 0.41 22.16
C THR A 61 -0.75 -0.11 21.90
N GLY A 62 -0.52 -1.40 22.21
CA GLY A 62 0.73 -2.09 21.88
C GLY A 62 0.84 -2.57 20.43
N ASP A 63 -0.24 -2.48 19.64
CA ASP A 63 -0.27 -2.91 18.24
C ASP A 63 -0.18 -1.71 17.30
N ARG A 64 0.87 -1.69 16.47
CA ARG A 64 1.11 -0.66 15.45
C ARG A 64 -0.03 -0.60 14.43
N ALA A 65 -0.49 -1.75 13.94
CA ALA A 65 -1.51 -1.79 12.90
C ALA A 65 -2.83 -1.23 13.44
N TYR A 66 -3.18 -1.61 14.67
CA TYR A 66 -4.37 -1.07 15.34
C TYR A 66 -4.24 0.43 15.64
N ASN A 67 -3.08 0.91 16.07
CA ASN A 67 -2.82 2.35 16.26
C ASN A 67 -2.95 3.14 14.95
N GLN A 68 -2.61 2.55 13.80
CA GLN A 68 -2.83 3.19 12.50
C GLN A 68 -4.32 3.35 12.18
N VAL A 69 -5.14 2.34 12.52
CA VAL A 69 -6.61 2.41 12.39
C VAL A 69 -7.16 3.53 13.29
N LEU A 70 -6.71 3.61 14.54
CA LEU A 70 -7.13 4.65 15.48
C LEU A 70 -6.74 6.06 14.99
N ALA A 71 -5.50 6.25 14.52
CA ALA A 71 -5.06 7.52 13.98
C ALA A 71 -5.92 7.98 12.79
N ASN A 72 -6.19 7.06 11.85
CA ASN A 72 -7.04 7.34 10.70
C ASN A 72 -8.48 7.68 11.11
N TYR A 73 -9.03 6.95 12.10
CA TYR A 73 -10.37 7.18 12.60
C TYR A 73 -10.51 8.56 13.26
N PHE A 74 -9.60 8.92 14.17
CA PHE A 74 -9.65 10.23 14.83
C PHE A 74 -9.41 11.38 13.84
N ASN A 75 -8.44 11.24 12.94
CA ASN A 75 -8.17 12.25 11.92
C ASN A 75 -9.36 12.44 10.97
N ALA A 76 -10.01 11.36 10.53
CA ALA A 76 -11.19 11.46 9.68
C ALA A 76 -12.35 12.18 10.38
N HIS A 77 -12.52 11.96 11.70
CA HIS A 77 -13.52 12.67 12.50
C HIS A 77 -13.26 14.18 12.53
N GLU A 78 -11.99 14.59 12.61
CA GLU A 78 -11.55 15.99 12.61
C GLU A 78 -11.37 16.58 11.19
N GLY A 79 -11.71 15.81 10.14
CA GLY A 79 -11.54 16.24 8.74
C GLY A 79 -10.09 16.35 8.27
N VAL A 80 -9.15 15.75 8.98
CA VAL A 80 -7.72 15.72 8.64
C VAL A 80 -7.44 14.63 7.61
N THR A 81 -6.89 15.04 6.47
CA THR A 81 -6.49 14.10 5.41
C THR A 81 -5.21 13.34 5.79
N LYS A 82 -5.00 12.15 5.21
CA LYS A 82 -3.75 11.39 5.42
C LYS A 82 -2.51 12.17 4.97
N ALA A 83 -2.61 12.92 3.88
CA ALA A 83 -1.58 13.84 3.41
C ALA A 83 -1.21 14.91 4.45
N GLN A 84 -2.22 15.53 5.07
CA GLN A 84 -1.99 16.50 6.16
C GLN A 84 -1.35 15.83 7.39
N ALA A 85 -1.81 14.65 7.79
CA ALA A 85 -1.23 13.93 8.93
C ALA A 85 0.24 13.56 8.70
N ALA A 86 0.59 13.11 7.48
CA ALA A 86 1.97 12.80 7.11
C ALA A 86 2.88 14.04 7.10
N ALA A 87 2.38 15.15 6.55
CA ALA A 87 3.07 16.43 6.57
C ALA A 87 3.25 16.97 8.00
N MET A 88 2.23 16.84 8.86
CA MET A 88 2.29 17.19 10.27
C MET A 88 3.36 16.40 11.02
N LEU A 89 3.36 15.07 10.89
CA LEU A 89 4.34 14.19 11.52
C LEU A 89 5.76 14.57 11.10
N THR A 90 5.96 14.83 9.81
CA THR A 90 7.27 15.20 9.28
C THR A 90 7.70 16.59 9.75
N GLY A 91 6.78 17.56 9.78
CA GLY A 91 7.02 18.90 10.30
C GLY A 91 7.41 18.90 11.78
N SER A 92 6.81 18.01 12.59
CA SER A 92 7.12 17.93 14.02
C SER A 92 8.44 17.22 14.31
N MET A 93 8.85 16.27 13.47
CA MET A 93 10.13 15.54 13.58
C MET A 93 11.32 16.33 13.01
N PHE A 94 11.15 16.96 11.85
CA PHE A 94 12.25 17.55 11.06
C PHE A 94 12.17 19.07 10.93
N GLY A 95 11.10 19.69 11.45
CA GLY A 95 10.84 21.12 11.38
C GLY A 95 9.91 21.50 10.22
N TRP A 96 9.12 22.56 10.43
CA TRP A 96 8.01 22.96 9.56
C TRP A 96 8.40 23.65 8.25
N ASN A 97 9.68 23.95 8.03
CA ASN A 97 10.17 24.63 6.82
C ASN A 97 10.71 23.67 5.76
N VAL A 98 10.61 22.35 5.98
CA VAL A 98 11.07 21.36 5.01
C VAL A 98 9.96 21.10 3.97
N PRO A 99 10.29 20.80 2.70
CA PRO A 99 9.29 20.47 1.68
C PRO A 99 8.38 19.30 2.08
N ALA A 100 8.87 18.36 2.87
CA ALA A 100 8.08 17.23 3.34
C ALA A 100 7.07 17.62 4.45
N ALA A 101 7.08 18.85 4.97
CA ALA A 101 6.01 19.37 5.83
C ALA A 101 4.86 20.01 5.03
N ASP A 102 4.85 19.85 3.70
CA ASP A 102 3.80 20.34 2.80
C ASP A 102 2.86 19.18 2.40
N PRO A 103 1.54 19.25 2.72
CA PRO A 103 0.58 18.22 2.36
C PRO A 103 0.50 17.93 0.84
N SER A 104 0.81 18.90 -0.01
CA SER A 104 0.77 18.72 -1.47
C SER A 104 1.83 17.75 -2.00
N ARG A 105 2.80 17.38 -1.16
CA ARG A 105 3.84 16.39 -1.47
C ARG A 105 3.41 14.96 -1.21
N TYR A 106 2.19 14.74 -0.76
CA TYR A 106 1.65 13.42 -0.43
C TYR A 106 0.45 13.07 -1.32
N ASP A 107 0.28 11.77 -1.57
CA ASP A 107 -0.91 11.24 -2.25
C ASP A 107 -2.10 11.14 -1.28
N LEU A 108 -3.24 10.64 -1.77
CA LEU A 108 -4.45 10.46 -0.95
C LEU A 108 -4.25 9.48 0.21
N ASP A 109 -3.25 8.60 0.13
CA ASP A 109 -2.89 7.66 1.17
C ASP A 109 -1.91 8.24 2.20
N GLY A 110 -1.46 9.48 2.01
CA GLY A 110 -0.46 10.10 2.88
C GLY A 110 0.96 9.61 2.59
N GLU A 111 1.20 8.99 1.44
CA GLU A 111 2.51 8.55 1.02
C GLU A 111 3.20 9.62 0.15
N PRO A 112 4.53 9.79 0.23
CA PRO A 112 5.24 10.79 -0.55
C PRO A 112 5.06 10.58 -2.06
N VAL A 113 4.64 11.61 -2.78
CA VAL A 113 4.50 11.58 -4.24
C VAL A 113 5.90 11.51 -4.87
N ARG A 114 6.19 10.39 -5.52
CA ARG A 114 7.40 10.23 -6.32
C ARG A 114 7.12 10.73 -7.73
N LEU A 115 7.75 11.84 -8.11
CA LEU A 115 7.68 12.36 -9.48
C LEU A 115 8.16 11.27 -10.46
N GLY A 116 7.31 10.92 -11.44
CA GLY A 116 7.58 9.87 -12.43
C GLY A 116 6.99 8.49 -12.11
N VAL A 117 6.52 8.25 -10.87
CA VAL A 117 5.84 6.99 -10.52
C VAL A 117 4.36 7.30 -10.28
N ARG A 118 3.53 7.12 -11.31
CA ARG A 118 2.07 7.12 -11.11
C ARG A 118 1.70 5.81 -10.42
N LYS A 119 1.34 5.85 -9.13
CA LYS A 119 0.59 4.73 -8.53
C LYS A 119 -0.68 4.55 -9.35
N ALA A 120 -0.97 3.31 -9.75
CA ALA A 120 -2.25 3.01 -10.38
C ALA A 120 -3.35 3.47 -9.42
N LEU A 121 -4.26 4.33 -9.91
CA LEU A 121 -5.45 4.71 -9.13
C LEU A 121 -6.12 3.42 -8.65
N PRO A 122 -6.51 3.30 -7.38
CA PRO A 122 -7.29 2.17 -6.93
C PRO A 122 -8.55 2.14 -7.80
N ARG A 123 -8.66 1.12 -8.64
CA ARG A 123 -9.83 0.91 -9.48
C ARG A 123 -11.05 0.78 -8.58
N SER A 124 -12.15 1.43 -8.95
CA SER A 124 -13.38 1.37 -8.15
C SER A 124 -13.78 -0.08 -7.87
N PRO A 125 -14.44 -0.40 -6.74
CA PRO A 125 -14.90 -1.76 -6.46
C PRO A 125 -15.75 -2.37 -7.58
N GLN A 126 -16.55 -1.54 -8.27
CA GLN A 126 -17.34 -1.94 -9.43
C GLN A 126 -16.45 -2.37 -10.60
N TYR A 127 -15.40 -1.61 -10.90
CA TYR A 127 -14.44 -1.97 -11.95
C TYR A 127 -13.79 -3.32 -11.65
N LEU A 128 -13.36 -3.54 -10.40
CA LEU A 128 -12.73 -4.82 -10.02
C LEU A 128 -13.70 -6.00 -10.21
N TYR A 129 -14.96 -5.81 -9.84
CA TYR A 129 -16.01 -6.81 -10.05
C TYR A 129 -16.26 -7.10 -11.53
N GLU A 130 -16.37 -6.07 -12.37
CA GLU A 130 -16.54 -6.24 -13.82
C GLU A 130 -15.36 -6.96 -14.47
N GLN A 131 -14.12 -6.62 -14.08
CA GLN A 131 -12.93 -7.33 -14.55
C GLN A 131 -12.94 -8.80 -14.10
N ALA A 132 -13.22 -9.08 -12.83
CA ALA A 132 -13.32 -10.44 -12.33
C ALA A 132 -14.42 -11.25 -13.06
N LYS A 133 -15.52 -10.59 -13.46
CA LYS A 133 -16.57 -11.19 -14.26
C LYS A 133 -16.06 -11.56 -15.66
N LEU A 134 -15.38 -10.64 -16.36
CA LEU A 134 -14.80 -10.92 -17.68
C LEU A 134 -13.76 -12.03 -17.63
N LEU A 135 -12.92 -12.04 -16.60
CA LEU A 135 -11.91 -13.09 -16.40
C LEU A 135 -12.55 -14.47 -16.16
N ARG A 136 -13.68 -14.55 -15.46
CA ARG A 136 -14.45 -15.80 -15.31
C ARG A 136 -15.01 -16.30 -16.63
N GLU A 137 -15.40 -15.40 -17.53
CA GLU A 137 -15.89 -15.74 -18.86
C GLU A 137 -14.74 -16.19 -19.78
N GLU A 138 -13.58 -15.55 -19.68
CA GLU A 138 -12.40 -15.86 -20.52
C GLU A 138 -11.62 -17.10 -20.06
N TYR A 139 -11.46 -17.27 -18.74
CA TYR A 139 -10.72 -18.35 -18.10
C TYR A 139 -11.68 -19.26 -17.33
N VAL A 140 -12.52 -19.96 -18.07
CA VAL A 140 -13.40 -20.99 -17.50
C VAL A 140 -12.57 -22.11 -16.84
N PRO A 141 -13.06 -22.74 -15.76
CA PRO A 141 -12.42 -23.91 -15.18
C PRO A 141 -12.11 -24.97 -16.24
N GLY A 142 -10.87 -25.48 -16.25
CA GLY A 142 -10.36 -26.38 -17.29
C GLY A 142 -9.50 -25.68 -18.36
N THR A 143 -9.44 -24.34 -18.38
CA THR A 143 -8.57 -23.60 -19.29
C THR A 143 -7.09 -23.88 -18.99
N LYS A 144 -6.32 -24.26 -20.01
CA LYS A 144 -4.86 -24.46 -19.88
C LYS A 144 -4.13 -23.13 -20.06
N VAL A 145 -3.26 -22.82 -19.12
CA VAL A 145 -2.42 -21.61 -19.11
C VAL A 145 -0.96 -22.01 -18.94
N VAL A 146 -0.05 -21.25 -19.54
CA VAL A 146 1.39 -21.51 -19.51
C VAL A 146 2.10 -20.24 -19.07
N LEU A 147 3.01 -20.36 -18.11
CA LEU A 147 3.84 -19.24 -17.67
C LEU A 147 4.80 -18.81 -18.77
N ASP A 148 4.85 -17.52 -19.07
CA ASP A 148 5.85 -16.96 -19.99
C ASP A 148 7.16 -16.67 -19.27
N GLU A 149 7.08 -16.25 -18.00
CA GLU A 149 8.23 -15.92 -17.16
C GLU A 149 8.22 -16.76 -15.88
N ALA A 150 9.43 -17.02 -15.34
CA ALA A 150 9.57 -17.76 -14.11
C ALA A 150 9.07 -16.92 -12.93
N VAL A 151 8.21 -17.49 -12.10
CA VAL A 151 7.78 -16.88 -10.84
C VAL A 151 8.84 -17.22 -9.79
N ILE A 152 9.68 -16.23 -9.46
CA ILE A 152 10.72 -16.37 -8.44
C ILE A 152 10.09 -16.11 -7.07
N ASP A 153 9.60 -17.16 -6.43
CA ASP A 153 9.11 -17.11 -5.04
C ASP A 153 10.08 -17.88 -4.12
N PRO A 154 10.42 -17.37 -2.92
CA PRO A 154 11.27 -18.08 -1.97
C PRO A 154 10.74 -19.46 -1.54
N CYS A 155 9.43 -19.72 -1.72
CA CYS A 155 8.75 -20.91 -1.23
C CYS A 155 8.50 -21.98 -2.29
N TYR A 156 8.60 -21.67 -3.59
CA TYR A 156 8.39 -22.65 -4.67
C TYR A 156 9.05 -22.21 -5.98
N ASP A 157 9.48 -23.19 -6.77
CA ASP A 157 10.09 -22.98 -8.08
C ASP A 157 9.07 -23.20 -9.19
N ALA A 158 8.72 -22.13 -9.90
CA ALA A 158 7.77 -22.13 -11.00
C ALA A 158 8.48 -21.57 -12.25
N PRO A 159 9.12 -22.43 -13.06
CA PRO A 159 9.87 -21.98 -14.23
C PRO A 159 8.94 -21.50 -15.36
N ALA A 160 9.50 -20.70 -16.26
CA ALA A 160 8.84 -20.37 -17.52
C ALA A 160 8.54 -21.65 -18.32
N GLY A 161 7.38 -21.68 -18.98
CA GLY A 161 6.87 -22.85 -19.69
C GLY A 161 6.12 -23.85 -18.81
N LEU A 162 6.05 -23.65 -17.49
CA LEU A 162 5.22 -24.48 -16.62
C LEU A 162 3.75 -24.29 -17.02
N ALA A 163 3.07 -25.39 -17.36
CA ALA A 163 1.66 -25.40 -17.69
C ALA A 163 0.80 -25.72 -16.47
N GLY A 164 -0.39 -25.12 -16.43
CA GLY A 164 -1.36 -25.32 -15.39
C GLY A 164 -2.78 -25.22 -15.91
N ILE A 165 -3.72 -25.73 -15.13
CA ILE A 165 -5.14 -25.74 -15.44
C ILE A 165 -5.85 -24.81 -14.46
N VAL A 166 -6.62 -23.85 -14.99
CA VAL A 166 -7.45 -22.95 -14.20
C VAL A 166 -8.55 -23.77 -13.50
N GLN A 167 -8.63 -23.67 -12.18
CA GLN A 167 -9.70 -24.26 -11.38
C GLN A 167 -10.83 -23.27 -11.10
N SER A 168 -10.50 -22.01 -10.79
CA SER A 168 -11.49 -20.98 -10.49
C SER A 168 -10.89 -19.58 -10.59
N VAL A 169 -11.76 -18.56 -10.63
CA VAL A 169 -11.37 -17.14 -10.57
C VAL A 169 -12.08 -16.48 -9.40
N ASP A 170 -11.31 -15.91 -8.47
CA ASP A 170 -11.86 -15.29 -7.26
C ASP A 170 -12.49 -13.91 -7.53
N ASP A 171 -13.01 -13.26 -6.49
CA ASP A 171 -13.64 -11.93 -6.56
C ASP A 171 -12.65 -10.78 -6.75
N ALA A 172 -11.37 -11.04 -6.48
CA ALA A 172 -10.28 -10.13 -6.80
C ALA A 172 -9.76 -10.30 -8.25
N GLY A 173 -10.27 -11.26 -9.01
CA GLY A 173 -9.85 -11.54 -10.38
C GLY A 173 -8.56 -12.34 -10.48
N GLN A 174 -8.19 -13.09 -9.43
CA GLN A 174 -7.04 -13.98 -9.45
C GLN A 174 -7.45 -15.38 -9.93
N LEU A 175 -6.66 -15.97 -10.82
CA LEU A 175 -6.88 -17.31 -11.37
C LEU A 175 -6.24 -18.35 -10.45
N LEU A 176 -7.01 -19.18 -9.78
CA LEU A 176 -6.48 -20.35 -9.07
C LEU A 176 -6.14 -21.43 -10.09
N CYS A 177 -4.86 -21.80 -10.18
CA CYS A 177 -4.38 -22.80 -11.13
C CYS A 177 -3.77 -24.00 -10.39
N GLN A 178 -3.99 -25.19 -10.97
CA GLN A 178 -3.28 -26.40 -10.60
C GLN A 178 -2.21 -26.69 -11.66
N TRP A 179 -0.96 -26.73 -11.25
CA TRP A 179 0.20 -26.80 -12.13
C TRP A 179 0.72 -28.23 -12.28
N GLU A 180 1.38 -28.53 -13.41
CA GLU A 180 1.91 -29.85 -13.72
C GLU A 180 2.98 -30.36 -12.74
N ASN A 181 3.72 -29.45 -12.10
CA ASN A 181 4.70 -29.78 -11.06
C ASN A 181 4.05 -30.08 -9.70
N GLY A 182 2.72 -30.16 -9.63
CA GLY A 182 1.96 -30.42 -8.41
C GLY A 182 1.73 -29.20 -7.53
N LEU A 183 2.20 -28.02 -7.93
CA LEU A 183 1.89 -26.77 -7.22
C LEU A 183 0.44 -26.36 -7.46
N SER A 184 -0.12 -25.64 -6.50
CA SER A 184 -1.41 -24.95 -6.63
C SER A 184 -1.21 -23.52 -6.14
N PHE A 185 -1.21 -22.57 -7.07
CA PHE A 185 -1.06 -21.15 -6.77
C PHE A 185 -1.87 -20.28 -7.73
N ARG A 186 -2.06 -19.03 -7.33
CA ARG A 186 -2.90 -18.06 -8.05
C ARG A 186 -2.08 -17.19 -8.98
N LEU A 187 -2.64 -16.92 -10.16
CA LEU A 187 -2.14 -15.91 -11.10
C LEU A 187 -2.96 -14.63 -10.99
N VAL A 188 -2.31 -13.49 -11.16
CA VAL A 188 -2.88 -12.16 -11.21
C VAL A 188 -2.72 -11.62 -12.64
N PRO A 189 -3.80 -11.61 -13.44
CA PRO A 189 -3.77 -11.07 -14.79
C PRO A 189 -3.25 -9.62 -14.82
N GLY A 190 -2.26 -9.37 -15.69
CA GLY A 190 -1.60 -8.06 -15.84
C GLY A 190 -0.45 -7.80 -14.86
N THR A 191 -0.25 -8.64 -13.85
CA THR A 191 0.96 -8.66 -13.02
C THR A 191 1.85 -9.85 -13.40
N ASP A 192 1.25 -11.04 -13.50
CA ASP A 192 1.95 -12.25 -13.92
C ASP A 192 1.93 -12.38 -15.45
N HIS A 193 3.02 -12.92 -16.01
CA HIS A 193 3.21 -13.11 -17.45
C HIS A 193 2.90 -14.55 -17.84
N PHE A 194 1.78 -14.74 -18.54
CA PHE A 194 1.32 -16.05 -19.00
C PHE A 194 0.42 -15.90 -20.23
N HIS A 195 0.26 -16.98 -20.99
CA HIS A 195 -0.69 -17.06 -22.08
C HIS A 195 -1.66 -18.24 -21.92
N LYS A 196 -2.81 -18.13 -22.57
CA LYS A 196 -3.79 -19.22 -22.70
C LYS A 196 -3.35 -20.12 -23.84
N GLU A 197 -3.22 -21.42 -23.58
CA GLU A 197 -2.93 -22.38 -24.63
C GLU A 197 -4.25 -22.67 -25.38
N ALA A 198 -4.28 -22.33 -26.67
CA ALA A 198 -5.44 -22.60 -27.51
C ALA A 198 -5.60 -24.11 -27.69
N VAL A 199 -6.79 -24.64 -27.38
CA VAL A 199 -7.14 -26.03 -27.67
C VAL A 199 -7.06 -26.19 -29.19
N GLN A 200 -6.09 -26.99 -29.67
CA GLN A 200 -6.14 -27.49 -31.04
C GLN A 200 -7.43 -28.32 -31.13
N GLU A 201 -8.39 -27.86 -31.93
CA GLU A 201 -9.53 -28.68 -32.33
C GLU A 201 -8.96 -29.98 -32.89
N LEU A 202 -9.22 -31.09 -32.19
CA LEU A 202 -8.95 -32.41 -32.72
C LEU A 202 -9.85 -32.55 -33.96
N GLU A 203 -9.27 -32.41 -35.15
CA GLU A 203 -9.86 -32.88 -36.39
C GLU A 203 -10.17 -34.37 -36.18
N LEU A 204 -11.46 -34.68 -36.02
CA LEU A 204 -11.94 -36.05 -35.99
C LEU A 204 -11.53 -36.69 -37.33
N PRO A 205 -10.85 -37.84 -37.35
CA PRO A 205 -10.52 -38.50 -38.59
C PRO A 205 -11.82 -38.87 -39.30
N ASP A 206 -11.98 -38.38 -40.54
CA ASP A 206 -13.05 -38.81 -41.44
C ASP A 206 -13.03 -40.34 -41.51
N GLU A 207 -14.14 -40.98 -41.13
CA GLU A 207 -14.26 -42.42 -41.25
C GLU A 207 -14.13 -42.81 -42.73
N GLU A 208 -13.09 -43.56 -43.07
CA GLU A 208 -12.98 -44.24 -44.36
C GLU A 208 -14.22 -45.13 -44.52
N GLU A 209 -15.11 -44.78 -45.46
CA GLU A 209 -16.11 -45.69 -46.01
C GLU A 209 -15.36 -46.88 -46.65
N ALA A 210 -15.14 -47.91 -45.84
CA ALA A 210 -14.76 -49.23 -46.30
C ALA A 210 -15.98 -49.92 -46.94
N ASP A 211 -16.35 -49.49 -48.15
CA ASP A 211 -17.28 -50.23 -48.99
C ASP A 211 -16.53 -51.36 -49.71
N LEU A 212 -16.47 -52.50 -49.02
CA LEU A 212 -16.19 -53.81 -49.60
C LEU A 212 -17.48 -54.45 -50.13
N GLU A 213 -17.41 -54.78 -51.43
CA GLU A 213 -18.12 -55.84 -52.17
C GLU A 213 -19.59 -55.65 -52.57
N LEU A 214 -19.81 -55.57 -53.90
CA LEU A 214 -20.40 -56.66 -54.71
C LEU A 214 -19.93 -56.60 -56.17
#